data_AF-A0A963TJN1-F1
#
_entry.id   AF-A0A963TJN1-F1
#
_cell.length_a   1.000
_cell.length_b   1.000
_cell.length_c   1.000
_cell.angle_alpha   90.00
_cell.angle_beta   90.00
_cell.angle_gamma   90.00
#
_symmetry.space_group_name_H-M   'P 1'
#
loop_
_entity.id
_entity.type
_entity.pdbx_description
1 polymer ?
#
loop_
_entity_poly.entity_id
_entity_poly.type
_entity_poly.pdbx_seq_one_letter_code
_entity_poly.pdbx_strand_id
1 'polypeptide(L)'
;PLIMITEYALAQLWKSWGVEPAALVGHSMGENTAACLAGVMSFEDCIGLVHLRGQLFDTIAPGGMLSVPMGEDDLRAILDPALDMASVNAPDLCVVSGPQAALDALEAELRDRDVEPQRVQIDIAAHSRMLEPILERFGAYLRSIRLSAPELPIISNRTGQPLAAAEATDPDYWVRHLRSTVMFADCARTLMARPGRVFLEVGPGRALTSLVQANGVPANQVLSSLRHPEHDVADDVWFVTTLGRLWALGVPVDWAPIWGEARRNRVPLPTYPFQRQSYFIEPGTAAATPAEDTWPERIEDVGDWGWKPHWRPRAADCEVEADRIEDADRVDWLVFADDTGLSDRVVMRLRAAGHRVVEVRVGFSFARLGDDSYSISPERGRVDYDRLLQVLGAEGFTPGRIAHFWLATDQRTFRLGSSFFMRNLEQGFQSLLFLAQAMGEADLPGPLHLTCVTTG
;
A
#
# COMPACT_ATOMS: atom_id res chain seq x y z
N PRO A 1 -11.21 33.02 -3.97
CA PRO A 1 -12.49 32.64 -3.31
C PRO A 1 -13.21 31.45 -3.98
N LEU A 2 -13.30 31.43 -5.31
CA LEU A 2 -14.04 30.38 -6.04
C LEU A 2 -13.59 28.95 -5.67
N ILE A 3 -12.27 28.71 -5.60
CA ILE A 3 -11.73 27.40 -5.21
C ILE A 3 -12.26 26.99 -3.84
N MET A 4 -12.10 27.82 -2.80
CA MET A 4 -12.59 27.54 -1.45
C MET A 4 -14.11 27.25 -1.41
N ILE A 5 -14.92 28.00 -2.17
CA ILE A 5 -16.38 27.78 -2.23
C ILE A 5 -16.69 26.41 -2.84
N THR A 6 -16.00 26.07 -3.94
CA THR A 6 -16.14 24.77 -4.61
C THR A 6 -15.69 23.63 -3.69
N GLU A 7 -14.53 23.76 -3.04
CA GLU A 7 -14.01 22.77 -2.09
C GLU A 7 -14.99 22.55 -0.92
N TYR A 8 -15.50 23.63 -0.32
CA TYR A 8 -16.46 23.56 0.78
C TYR A 8 -17.78 22.92 0.34
N ALA A 9 -18.34 23.33 -0.80
CA ALA A 9 -19.58 22.77 -1.33
C ALA A 9 -19.44 21.27 -1.65
N LEU A 10 -18.33 20.85 -2.24
CA LEU A 10 -18.04 19.44 -2.50
C LEU A 10 -17.86 18.65 -1.22
N ALA A 11 -17.17 19.19 -0.21
CA ALA A 11 -17.02 18.53 1.08
C ALA A 11 -18.38 18.30 1.76
N GLN A 12 -19.26 19.31 1.72
CA GLN A 12 -20.61 19.21 2.24
C GLN A 12 -21.46 18.21 1.46
N LEU A 13 -21.29 18.14 0.13
CA LEU A 13 -21.90 17.11 -0.70
C LEU A 13 -21.42 15.71 -0.27
N TRP A 14 -20.12 15.47 -0.13
CA TRP A 14 -19.62 14.16 0.32
C TRP A 14 -20.16 13.76 1.70
N LYS A 15 -20.17 14.68 2.65
CA LYS A 15 -20.75 14.45 3.99
C LYS A 15 -22.24 14.15 3.93
N SER A 16 -23.00 14.81 3.05
CA SER A 16 -24.43 14.50 2.87
C SER A 16 -24.69 13.11 2.28
N TRP A 17 -23.67 12.47 1.70
CA TRP A 17 -23.68 11.07 1.24
C TRP A 17 -23.00 10.12 2.24
N GLY A 18 -22.83 10.54 3.50
CA GLY A 18 -22.27 9.73 4.58
C GLY A 18 -20.75 9.53 4.51
N VAL A 19 -20.06 10.21 3.60
CA VAL A 19 -18.60 10.16 3.49
C VAL A 19 -18.00 11.15 4.48
N GLU A 20 -17.75 10.66 5.70
CA GLU A 20 -17.18 11.45 6.79
C GLU A 20 -15.64 11.41 6.79
N PRO A 21 -14.94 12.56 6.79
CA PRO A 21 -13.49 12.60 6.81
C PRO A 21 -12.93 12.24 8.19
N ALA A 22 -11.99 11.30 8.23
CA ALA A 22 -11.26 10.97 9.45
C ALA A 22 -10.16 11.99 9.81
N ALA A 23 -9.70 12.76 8.83
CA ALA A 23 -8.78 13.88 8.96
C ALA A 23 -8.85 14.75 7.69
N LEU A 24 -8.45 16.01 7.80
CA LEU A 24 -8.36 16.96 6.71
C LEU A 24 -6.90 17.39 6.51
N VAL A 25 -6.51 17.60 5.27
CA VAL A 25 -5.27 18.25 4.90
C VAL A 25 -5.56 19.14 3.69
N GLY A 26 -5.10 20.38 3.75
CA GLY A 26 -5.11 21.29 2.60
C GLY A 26 -3.69 21.63 2.20
N HIS A 27 -3.51 22.23 1.02
CA HIS A 27 -2.23 22.82 0.63
C HIS A 27 -2.40 24.33 0.56
N SER A 28 -1.61 25.06 1.35
CA SER A 28 -1.67 26.52 1.41
C SER A 28 -3.09 27.01 1.70
N MET A 29 -3.73 27.67 0.73
CA MET A 29 -5.12 28.17 0.83
C MET A 29 -6.12 27.07 1.20
N GLY A 30 -5.92 25.83 0.74
CA GLY A 30 -6.79 24.71 1.09
C GLY A 30 -6.79 24.39 2.59
N GLU A 31 -5.74 24.76 3.35
CA GLU A 31 -5.76 24.60 4.82
C GLU A 31 -6.78 25.53 5.47
N ASN A 32 -7.05 26.72 4.89
CA ASN A 32 -8.12 27.60 5.38
C ASN A 32 -9.49 26.97 5.17
N THR A 33 -9.71 26.30 4.02
CA THR A 33 -10.94 25.53 3.77
C THR A 33 -11.07 24.37 4.74
N ALA A 34 -9.98 23.62 4.98
CA ALA A 34 -9.95 22.54 5.98
C ALA A 34 -10.26 23.06 7.40
N ALA A 35 -9.72 24.21 7.78
CA ALA A 35 -10.01 24.91 9.03
C ALA A 35 -11.49 25.25 9.16
N CYS A 36 -12.09 25.78 8.10
CA CYS A 36 -13.51 26.09 8.05
C CYS A 36 -14.39 24.83 8.20
N LEU A 37 -14.06 23.75 7.48
CA LEU A 37 -14.77 22.47 7.57
C LEU A 37 -14.66 21.81 8.94
N ALA A 38 -13.56 22.04 9.66
CA ALA A 38 -13.37 21.57 11.03
C ALA A 38 -13.94 22.53 12.10
N GLY A 39 -14.62 23.60 11.72
CA GLY A 39 -15.24 24.54 12.66
C GLY A 39 -14.28 25.55 13.29
N VAL A 40 -13.04 25.68 12.82
CA VAL A 40 -12.08 26.67 13.35
C VAL A 40 -12.56 28.09 13.05
N MET A 41 -13.14 28.33 11.88
CA MET A 41 -13.71 29.62 11.49
C MET A 41 -15.01 29.40 10.72
N SER A 42 -15.91 30.40 10.74
CA SER A 42 -17.17 30.31 10.00
C SER A 42 -16.93 30.30 8.49
N PHE A 43 -17.94 29.88 7.72
CA PHE A 43 -17.89 29.88 6.27
C PHE A 43 -17.73 31.30 5.70
N GLU A 44 -18.49 32.25 6.25
CA GLU A 44 -18.46 33.67 5.90
C GLU A 44 -17.09 34.28 6.21
N ASP A 45 -16.54 33.99 7.39
CA ASP A 45 -15.22 34.51 7.79
C ASP A 45 -14.10 33.94 6.90
N CYS A 46 -14.18 32.66 6.54
CA CYS A 46 -13.20 32.03 5.67
C CYS A 46 -13.26 32.58 4.24
N ILE A 47 -14.46 32.82 3.69
CA ILE A 47 -14.62 33.50 2.40
C ILE A 47 -13.99 34.88 2.46
N GLY A 48 -14.29 35.66 3.50
CA GLY A 48 -13.73 37.00 3.67
C GLY A 48 -12.21 36.98 3.82
N LEU A 49 -11.65 35.98 4.51
CA LEU A 49 -10.21 35.78 4.64
C LEU A 49 -9.55 35.50 3.28
N VAL A 50 -10.11 34.57 2.51
CA VAL A 50 -9.59 34.20 1.18
C VAL A 50 -9.77 35.35 0.18
N HIS A 51 -10.86 36.12 0.28
CA HIS A 51 -11.07 37.31 -0.52
C HIS A 51 -10.05 38.40 -0.19
N LEU A 52 -9.86 38.71 1.09
CA LEU A 52 -8.85 39.65 1.55
C LEU A 52 -7.44 39.21 1.11
N ARG A 53 -7.12 37.92 1.25
CA ARG A 53 -5.84 37.36 0.77
C ARG A 53 -5.60 37.68 -0.70
N GLY A 54 -6.60 37.48 -1.56
CA GLY A 54 -6.51 37.83 -2.99
C GLY A 54 -6.24 39.32 -3.20
N GLN A 55 -7.02 40.18 -2.55
CA GLN A 55 -6.83 41.64 -2.65
C GLN A 55 -5.45 42.11 -2.17
N LEU A 56 -4.92 41.48 -1.11
CA LEU A 56 -3.59 41.78 -0.61
C LEU A 56 -2.51 41.32 -1.58
N PHE A 57 -2.70 40.16 -2.21
CA PHE A 57 -1.77 39.63 -3.21
C PHE A 57 -1.71 40.50 -4.48
N ASP A 58 -2.75 41.29 -4.78
CA ASP A 58 -2.70 42.26 -5.90
C ASP A 58 -1.83 43.50 -5.57
N THR A 59 -1.41 43.68 -4.31
CA THR A 59 -0.65 44.86 -3.85
C THR A 59 0.86 44.62 -3.70
N ILE A 60 1.30 43.36 -3.77
CA ILE A 60 2.72 43.00 -3.62
C ILE A 60 3.45 43.12 -4.96
N ALA A 61 4.76 43.31 -4.91
CA ALA A 61 5.59 43.29 -6.10
C ALA A 61 5.48 41.91 -6.79
N PRO A 62 5.48 41.85 -8.14
CA PRO A 62 5.47 40.59 -8.88
C PRO A 62 6.65 39.71 -8.50
N GLY A 63 6.39 38.42 -8.36
CA GLY A 63 7.39 37.39 -8.13
C GLY A 63 6.99 36.12 -8.88
N GLY A 64 7.55 34.99 -8.49
CA GLY A 64 7.16 33.72 -9.08
C GLY A 64 7.42 32.54 -8.16
N MET A 65 7.16 31.35 -8.69
CA MET A 65 7.46 30.09 -8.02
C MET A 65 8.04 29.08 -9.02
N LEU A 66 8.96 28.26 -8.55
CA LEU A 66 9.64 27.23 -9.33
C LEU A 66 9.54 25.89 -8.62
N SER A 67 8.90 24.92 -9.26
CA SER A 67 8.87 23.53 -8.83
C SER A 67 10.18 22.85 -9.24
N VAL A 68 10.84 22.22 -8.29
CA VAL A 68 12.16 21.62 -8.47
C VAL A 68 12.09 20.15 -8.05
N PRO A 69 12.38 19.19 -8.95
CA PRO A 69 12.45 17.77 -8.61
C PRO A 69 13.76 17.47 -7.88
N MET A 70 13.88 17.97 -6.66
CA MET A 70 15.05 17.84 -5.79
C MET A 70 14.59 17.82 -4.32
N GLY A 71 15.32 17.09 -3.49
CA GLY A 71 15.10 17.04 -2.05
C GLY A 71 15.41 18.35 -1.34
N GLU A 72 14.82 18.51 -0.15
CA GLU A 72 14.90 19.76 0.61
C GLU A 72 16.34 20.14 0.96
N ASP A 73 17.13 19.20 1.48
CA ASP A 73 18.50 19.46 1.95
C ASP A 73 19.42 19.85 0.78
N ASP A 74 19.33 19.13 -0.34
CA ASP A 74 20.11 19.40 -1.55
C ASP A 74 19.74 20.76 -2.16
N LEU A 75 18.44 21.07 -2.22
CA LEU A 75 17.98 22.35 -2.75
C LEU A 75 18.38 23.51 -1.83
N ARG A 76 18.30 23.34 -0.51
CA ARG A 76 18.74 24.36 0.47
C ARG A 76 20.24 24.66 0.36
N ALA A 77 21.07 23.66 0.02
CA ALA A 77 22.51 23.85 -0.12
C ALA A 77 22.89 24.80 -1.27
N ILE A 78 22.03 24.95 -2.27
CA ILE A 78 22.24 25.79 -3.45
C ILE A 78 21.27 26.98 -3.54
N LEU A 79 20.37 27.13 -2.57
CA LEU A 79 19.31 28.13 -2.63
C LEU A 79 19.88 29.53 -2.40
N ASP A 80 19.65 30.42 -3.37
CA ASP A 80 20.00 31.83 -3.22
C ASP A 80 19.28 32.45 -2.00
N PRO A 81 19.97 33.25 -1.17
CA PRO A 81 19.36 33.87 0.01
C PRO A 81 18.17 34.78 -0.28
N ALA A 82 17.96 35.25 -1.52
CA ALA A 82 16.81 36.04 -1.95
C ALA A 82 15.56 35.19 -2.23
N LEU A 83 15.69 33.87 -2.33
CA LEU A 83 14.59 32.92 -2.47
C LEU A 83 14.17 32.35 -1.12
N ASP A 84 12.93 31.90 -1.03
CA ASP A 84 12.39 31.18 0.11
C ASP A 84 11.85 29.82 -0.35
N MET A 85 11.98 28.80 0.52
CA MET A 85 11.33 27.51 0.32
C MET A 85 9.82 27.69 0.51
N ALA A 86 9.05 27.53 -0.56
CA ALA A 86 7.60 27.71 -0.51
C ALA A 86 6.87 26.45 -0.05
N SER A 87 7.31 25.29 -0.52
CA SER A 87 6.73 24.01 -0.10
C SER A 87 7.69 22.84 -0.29
N VAL A 88 7.65 21.88 0.63
CA VAL A 88 8.23 20.55 0.49
C VAL A 88 7.08 19.59 0.24
N ASN A 89 6.89 19.19 -1.01
CA ASN A 89 5.70 18.47 -1.46
C ASN A 89 5.88 16.95 -1.43
N ALA A 90 7.08 16.45 -1.70
CA ALA A 90 7.47 15.04 -1.59
C ALA A 90 8.98 14.96 -1.28
N PRO A 91 9.54 13.77 -0.96
CA PRO A 91 10.97 13.63 -0.64
C PRO A 91 11.91 14.27 -1.67
N ASP A 92 11.57 14.16 -2.95
CA ASP A 92 12.37 14.69 -4.07
C ASP A 92 11.60 15.77 -4.88
N LEU A 93 10.67 16.49 -4.24
CA LEU A 93 9.89 17.52 -4.91
C LEU A 93 9.64 18.72 -4.00
N CYS A 94 10.34 19.81 -4.29
CA CYS A 94 10.24 21.07 -3.58
C CYS A 94 9.73 22.18 -4.51
N VAL A 95 9.26 23.28 -3.92
CA VAL A 95 8.93 24.51 -4.64
C VAL A 95 9.56 25.68 -3.93
N VAL A 96 10.23 26.54 -4.69
CA VAL A 96 10.83 27.77 -4.20
C VAL A 96 10.07 28.97 -4.76
N SER A 97 10.16 30.10 -4.05
CA SER A 97 9.45 31.33 -4.41
C SER A 97 10.32 32.55 -4.14
N GLY A 98 10.13 33.60 -4.93
CA GLY A 98 10.86 34.84 -4.77
C GLY A 98 10.86 35.72 -6.02
N PRO A 99 11.83 36.66 -6.13
CA PRO A 99 11.95 37.55 -7.28
C PRO A 99 12.28 36.79 -8.57
N GLN A 100 11.72 37.23 -9.70
CA GLN A 100 11.87 36.58 -11.00
C GLN A 100 13.33 36.36 -11.39
N ALA A 101 14.18 37.38 -11.24
CA ALA A 101 15.60 37.29 -11.62
C ALA A 101 16.36 36.20 -10.84
N ALA A 102 16.06 36.00 -9.55
CA ALA A 102 16.68 34.96 -8.75
C ALA A 102 16.17 33.57 -9.13
N LEU A 103 14.87 33.46 -9.48
CA LEU A 103 14.29 32.23 -10.00
C LEU A 103 14.87 31.84 -11.37
N ASP A 104 15.16 32.81 -12.23
CA ASP A 104 15.76 32.60 -13.55
C ASP A 104 17.21 32.10 -13.42
N ALA A 105 17.96 32.68 -12.47
CA ALA A 105 19.32 32.23 -12.17
C ALA A 105 19.34 30.79 -11.62
N LEU A 106 18.48 30.48 -10.66
CA LEU A 106 18.37 29.12 -10.11
C LEU A 106 17.92 28.12 -11.17
N GLU A 107 16.98 28.48 -12.04
CA GLU A 107 16.53 27.62 -13.13
C GLU A 107 17.66 27.29 -14.11
N ALA A 108 18.50 28.26 -14.46
CA ALA A 108 19.69 28.03 -15.29
C ALA A 108 20.69 27.09 -14.60
N GLU A 109 20.99 27.34 -13.31
CA GLU A 109 21.89 26.49 -12.53
C GLU A 109 21.38 25.04 -12.41
N LEU A 110 20.07 24.85 -12.21
CA LEU A 110 19.46 23.53 -12.14
C LEU A 110 19.55 22.78 -13.47
N ARG A 111 19.32 23.47 -14.59
CA ARG A 111 19.47 22.88 -15.93
C ARG A 111 20.92 22.48 -16.23
N ASP A 112 21.89 23.27 -15.78
CA ASP A 112 23.31 22.92 -15.88
C ASP A 112 23.69 21.68 -15.05
N ARG A 113 22.84 21.30 -14.09
CA ARG A 113 22.95 20.10 -13.25
C ARG A 113 22.05 18.95 -13.72
N ASP A 114 21.51 19.01 -14.93
CA ASP A 114 20.56 18.03 -15.50
C ASP A 114 19.27 17.85 -14.66
N VAL A 115 18.88 18.87 -13.89
CA VAL A 115 17.61 18.92 -13.17
C VAL A 115 16.66 19.81 -13.96
N GLU A 116 15.50 19.29 -14.35
CA GLU A 116 14.49 20.06 -15.10
C GLU A 116 13.43 20.64 -14.15
N PRO A 117 13.56 21.92 -13.74
CA PRO A 117 12.53 22.56 -12.93
C PRO A 117 11.34 23.00 -13.80
N GLN A 118 10.21 23.27 -13.16
CA GLN A 118 8.98 23.71 -13.83
C GLN A 118 8.47 25.01 -13.20
N ARG A 119 8.25 26.03 -14.03
CA ARG A 119 7.61 27.29 -13.59
C ARG A 119 6.15 27.04 -13.22
N VAL A 120 5.78 27.44 -12.01
CA VAL A 120 4.38 27.44 -11.58
C VAL A 120 3.71 28.66 -12.20
N GLN A 121 2.55 28.46 -12.82
CA GLN A 121 1.80 29.51 -13.50
C GLN A 121 1.09 30.44 -12.49
N ILE A 122 1.89 31.21 -11.75
CA ILE A 122 1.44 32.20 -10.78
C ILE A 122 2.50 33.31 -10.65
N ASP A 123 2.07 34.57 -10.74
CA ASP A 123 2.95 35.76 -10.67
C ASP A 123 3.18 36.26 -9.23
N ILE A 124 2.97 35.38 -8.25
CA ILE A 124 3.03 35.68 -6.82
C ILE A 124 4.00 34.71 -6.15
N ALA A 125 4.99 35.24 -5.46
CA ALA A 125 5.89 34.48 -4.60
C ALA A 125 5.20 34.14 -3.25
N ALA A 126 4.24 33.22 -3.28
CA ALA A 126 3.56 32.77 -2.07
C ALA A 126 4.52 32.04 -1.11
N HIS A 127 4.27 32.13 0.20
CA HIS A 127 5.13 31.54 1.25
C HIS A 127 6.57 32.07 1.27
N SER A 128 6.73 33.34 0.88
CA SER A 128 8.03 34.03 0.84
C SER A 128 8.01 35.34 1.62
N ARG A 129 9.20 35.91 1.79
CA ARG A 129 9.39 37.25 2.37
C ARG A 129 8.65 38.35 1.65
N MET A 130 8.36 38.15 0.37
CA MET A 130 7.60 39.13 -0.42
C MET A 130 6.19 39.38 0.14
N LEU A 131 5.70 38.52 1.03
CA LEU A 131 4.42 38.70 1.72
C LEU A 131 4.50 39.55 2.99
N GLU A 132 5.68 39.89 3.53
CA GLU A 132 5.80 40.70 4.76
C GLU A 132 4.95 41.98 4.76
N PRO A 133 4.89 42.78 3.67
CA PRO A 133 4.11 44.03 3.66
C PRO A 133 2.60 43.85 3.92
N ILE A 134 2.06 42.66 3.71
CA ILE A 134 0.62 42.39 3.83
C ILE A 134 0.24 41.63 5.11
N LEU A 135 1.23 41.10 5.87
CA LEU A 135 0.98 40.24 7.03
C LEU A 135 0.21 40.96 8.15
N GLU A 136 0.47 42.24 8.37
CA GLU A 136 -0.22 43.02 9.40
C GLU A 136 -1.72 43.10 9.12
N ARG A 137 -2.10 43.46 7.89
CA ARG A 137 -3.50 43.60 7.47
C ARG A 137 -4.21 42.25 7.41
N PHE A 138 -3.51 41.20 6.99
CA PHE A 138 -4.02 39.83 7.05
C PHE A 138 -4.30 39.38 8.50
N GLY A 139 -3.36 39.63 9.40
CA GLY A 139 -3.51 39.34 10.83
C GLY A 139 -4.60 40.15 11.52
N ALA A 140 -4.81 41.41 11.11
CA ALA A 140 -5.88 42.25 11.65
C ALA A 140 -7.27 41.64 11.39
N TYR A 141 -7.48 41.05 10.21
CA TYR A 141 -8.72 40.34 9.90
C TYR A 141 -8.89 39.09 10.76
N LEU A 142 -7.83 38.27 10.89
CA LEU A 142 -7.87 37.07 11.73
C LEU A 142 -8.17 37.37 13.20
N ARG A 143 -7.67 38.49 13.73
CA ARG A 143 -7.98 38.98 15.09
C ARG A 143 -9.41 39.51 15.23
N SER A 144 -10.07 39.87 14.13
CA SER A 144 -11.44 40.40 14.13
C SER A 144 -12.52 39.32 14.09
N ILE A 145 -12.15 38.09 13.70
CA ILE A 145 -13.06 36.95 13.60
C ILE A 145 -12.90 36.02 14.80
N ARG A 146 -13.90 35.16 15.03
CA ARG A 146 -13.83 34.14 16.08
C ARG A 146 -13.13 32.89 15.54
N LEU A 147 -11.99 32.55 16.13
CA LEU A 147 -11.31 31.28 15.92
C LEU A 147 -11.66 30.29 17.04
N SER A 148 -11.94 29.03 16.68
CA SER A 148 -12.32 27.96 17.59
C SER A 148 -11.39 26.76 17.46
N ALA A 149 -11.40 25.87 18.46
CA ALA A 149 -10.68 24.61 18.37
C ALA A 149 -11.28 23.72 17.26
N PRO A 150 -10.45 22.94 16.53
CA PRO A 150 -10.94 22.10 15.45
C PRO A 150 -11.75 20.91 15.99
N GLU A 151 -12.93 20.68 15.41
CA GLU A 151 -13.81 19.54 15.69
C GLU A 151 -13.37 18.29 14.91
N LEU A 152 -12.67 18.49 13.78
CA LEU A 152 -12.07 17.45 12.94
C LEU A 152 -10.55 17.59 12.92
N PRO A 153 -9.79 16.48 12.94
CA PRO A 153 -8.33 16.56 12.86
C PRO A 153 -7.89 17.24 11.55
N ILE A 154 -7.07 18.28 11.65
CA ILE A 154 -6.39 18.92 10.51
C ILE A 154 -4.89 18.66 10.65
N ILE A 155 -4.21 18.36 9.55
CA ILE A 155 -2.75 18.26 9.55
C ILE A 155 -2.16 19.59 9.10
N SER A 156 -1.38 20.22 10.00
CA SER A 156 -0.79 21.53 9.81
C SER A 156 0.27 21.51 8.71
N ASN A 157 0.14 22.43 7.77
CA ASN A 157 1.12 22.72 6.72
C ASN A 157 2.45 23.21 7.28
N ARG A 158 2.50 23.76 8.51
CA ARG A 158 3.74 24.28 9.09
C ARG A 158 4.58 23.20 9.74
N THR A 159 3.95 22.18 10.31
CA THR A 159 4.63 21.18 11.15
C THR A 159 4.49 19.75 10.63
N GLY A 160 3.56 19.51 9.69
CA GLY A 160 3.18 18.17 9.25
C GLY A 160 2.46 17.35 10.32
N GLN A 161 2.15 17.93 11.48
CA GLN A 161 1.50 17.26 12.61
C GLN A 161 0.04 17.70 12.76
N PRO A 162 -0.79 16.97 13.53
CA PRO A 162 -2.14 17.43 13.85
C PRO A 162 -2.11 18.83 14.47
N LEU A 163 -2.88 19.75 13.90
CA LEU A 163 -2.98 21.13 14.35
C LEU A 163 -3.56 21.19 15.76
N ALA A 164 -2.80 21.75 16.71
CA ALA A 164 -3.25 21.85 18.09
C ALA A 164 -4.36 22.90 18.24
N ALA A 165 -5.26 22.71 19.21
CA ALA A 165 -6.34 23.67 19.47
C ALA A 165 -5.81 25.08 19.75
N ALA A 166 -4.74 25.21 20.54
CA ALA A 166 -4.12 26.50 20.85
C ALA A 166 -3.57 27.19 19.59
N GLU A 167 -3.00 26.43 18.66
CA GLU A 167 -2.51 26.95 17.39
C GLU A 167 -3.66 27.35 16.46
N ALA A 168 -4.70 26.53 16.37
CA ALA A 168 -5.89 26.83 15.55
C ALA A 168 -6.59 28.13 15.99
N THR A 169 -6.64 28.38 17.30
CA THR A 169 -7.24 29.59 17.89
C THR A 169 -6.32 30.80 17.90
N ASP A 170 -5.04 30.66 17.50
CA ASP A 170 -4.06 31.74 17.47
C ASP A 170 -4.07 32.43 16.09
N PRO A 171 -4.49 33.70 15.96
CA PRO A 171 -4.39 34.46 14.72
C PRO A 171 -2.97 34.50 14.14
N ASP A 172 -1.95 34.51 15.00
CA ASP A 172 -0.57 34.60 14.54
C ASP A 172 -0.08 33.27 13.95
N TYR A 173 -0.70 32.13 14.28
CA TYR A 173 -0.44 30.86 13.57
C TYR A 173 -0.79 31.01 12.09
N TRP A 174 -1.96 31.58 11.78
CA TRP A 174 -2.45 31.75 10.41
C TRP A 174 -1.64 32.79 9.63
N VAL A 175 -1.17 33.85 10.29
CA VAL A 175 -0.22 34.80 9.69
C VAL A 175 1.11 34.10 9.36
N ARG A 176 1.65 33.30 10.30
CA ARG A 176 2.86 32.52 10.06
C ARG A 176 2.65 31.47 8.97
N HIS A 177 1.47 30.85 8.89
CA HIS A 177 1.10 29.87 7.87
C HIS A 177 1.18 30.47 6.46
N LEU A 178 0.68 31.70 6.27
CA LEU A 178 0.76 32.39 4.98
C LEU A 178 2.21 32.65 4.51
N ARG A 179 3.15 32.79 5.45
CA ARG A 179 4.55 33.15 5.20
C ARG A 179 5.50 31.95 5.18
N SER A 180 5.19 30.88 5.90
CA SER A 180 6.10 29.75 6.14
C SER A 180 6.03 28.71 5.02
N THR A 181 7.08 27.89 4.89
CA THR A 181 7.08 26.70 4.03
C THR A 181 5.89 25.78 4.32
N VAL A 182 5.25 25.27 3.27
CA VAL A 182 4.25 24.19 3.36
C VAL A 182 4.96 22.83 3.38
N MET A 183 4.95 22.16 4.52
CA MET A 183 5.50 20.82 4.76
C MET A 183 4.51 19.72 4.36
N PHE A 184 4.08 19.68 3.09
CA PHE A 184 3.06 18.73 2.64
C PHE A 184 3.54 17.28 2.67
N ALA A 185 4.83 17.03 2.41
CA ALA A 185 5.43 15.70 2.54
C ALA A 185 5.29 15.15 3.97
N ASP A 186 5.51 16.01 4.97
CA ASP A 186 5.33 15.64 6.37
C ASP A 186 3.84 15.43 6.70
N CYS A 187 2.95 16.24 6.13
CA CYS A 187 1.51 16.04 6.28
C CYS A 187 1.07 14.66 5.74
N ALA A 188 1.53 14.30 4.54
CA ALA A 188 1.27 13.01 3.93
C ALA A 188 1.83 11.87 4.78
N ARG A 189 3.07 11.99 5.27
CA ARG A 189 3.71 11.00 6.15
C ARG A 189 2.90 10.76 7.42
N THR A 190 2.43 11.81 8.08
CA THR A 190 1.60 11.73 9.29
C THR A 190 0.27 11.02 9.01
N LEU A 191 -0.37 11.28 7.86
CA LEU A 191 -1.59 10.58 7.47
C LEU A 191 -1.32 9.09 7.17
N MET A 192 -0.26 8.81 6.42
CA MET A 192 0.15 7.46 6.02
C MET A 192 0.60 6.57 7.18
N ALA A 193 0.99 7.16 8.32
CA ALA A 193 1.34 6.42 9.53
C ALA A 193 0.21 5.49 10.03
N ARG A 194 -1.04 5.78 9.65
CA ARG A 194 -2.17 4.84 9.84
C ARG A 194 -2.46 4.13 8.51
N PRO A 195 -2.27 2.80 8.41
CA PRO A 195 -2.52 2.07 7.18
C PRO A 195 -4.01 2.04 6.83
N GLY A 196 -4.33 1.85 5.55
CA GLY A 196 -5.71 1.68 5.07
C GLY A 196 -6.50 2.98 4.91
N ARG A 197 -5.85 4.15 4.97
CA ARG A 197 -6.52 5.43 4.62
C ARG A 197 -6.80 5.49 3.13
N VAL A 198 -7.96 6.05 2.80
CA VAL A 198 -8.32 6.48 1.45
C VAL A 198 -8.25 8.00 1.40
N PHE A 199 -7.65 8.53 0.34
CA PHE A 199 -7.47 9.96 0.13
C PHE A 199 -8.45 10.43 -0.94
N LEU A 200 -9.23 11.46 -0.62
CA LEU A 200 -10.17 12.08 -1.54
C LEU A 200 -9.77 13.55 -1.71
N GLU A 201 -9.33 13.92 -2.90
CA GLU A 201 -9.11 15.32 -3.26
C GLU A 201 -10.47 15.99 -3.46
N VAL A 202 -10.77 16.97 -2.61
CA VAL A 202 -12.01 17.75 -2.64
C VAL A 202 -11.70 19.13 -3.17
N GLY A 203 -11.79 19.29 -4.49
CA GLY A 203 -11.46 20.53 -5.18
C GLY A 203 -11.30 20.32 -6.69
N PRO A 204 -11.04 21.39 -7.46
CA PRO A 204 -10.77 21.28 -8.89
C PRO A 204 -9.34 20.78 -9.14
N GLY A 205 -9.20 19.85 -10.09
CA GLY A 205 -7.91 19.39 -10.60
C GLY A 205 -7.46 18.04 -10.04
N ARG A 206 -6.14 17.81 -10.09
CA ARG A 206 -5.47 16.56 -9.71
C ARG A 206 -4.20 16.80 -8.88
N ALA A 207 -4.01 18.03 -8.39
CA ALA A 207 -2.74 18.46 -7.83
C ALA A 207 -2.46 17.71 -6.53
N LEU A 208 -3.40 17.71 -5.59
CA LEU A 208 -3.22 17.00 -4.32
C LEU A 208 -3.17 15.49 -4.52
N THR A 209 -3.95 14.96 -5.45
CA THR A 209 -3.90 13.54 -5.84
C THR A 209 -2.49 13.14 -6.27
N SER A 210 -1.86 13.92 -7.16
CA SER A 210 -0.49 13.69 -7.61
C SER A 210 0.53 13.84 -6.48
N LEU A 211 0.39 14.85 -5.60
CA LEU A 211 1.31 15.03 -4.48
C LEU A 211 1.23 13.89 -3.46
N VAL A 212 0.02 13.42 -3.13
CA VAL A 212 -0.18 12.29 -2.22
C VAL A 212 0.42 11.01 -2.81
N GLN A 213 0.25 10.78 -4.12
CA GLN A 213 0.89 9.65 -4.82
C GLN A 213 2.42 9.76 -4.84
N ALA A 214 2.97 10.96 -5.04
CA ALA A 214 4.42 11.19 -4.98
C ALA A 214 5.02 10.90 -3.60
N ASN A 215 4.21 10.88 -2.54
CA ASN A 215 4.62 10.46 -1.20
C ASN A 215 4.46 8.94 -0.95
N GLY A 216 4.08 8.17 -1.97
CA GLY A 216 4.04 6.70 -1.91
C GLY A 216 2.66 6.09 -1.66
N VAL A 217 1.57 6.87 -1.73
CA VAL A 217 0.22 6.30 -1.64
C VAL A 217 -0.19 5.66 -2.97
N PRO A 218 -0.64 4.40 -2.97
CA PRO A 218 -1.10 3.72 -4.19
C PRO A 218 -2.23 4.48 -4.91
N ALA A 219 -2.17 4.54 -6.24
CA ALA A 219 -3.13 5.30 -7.05
C ALA A 219 -4.60 4.85 -6.86
N ASN A 220 -4.84 3.58 -6.52
CA ASN A 220 -6.18 3.08 -6.25
C ASN A 220 -6.76 3.54 -4.89
N GLN A 221 -5.95 4.14 -4.02
CA GLN A 221 -6.37 4.73 -2.74
C GLN A 221 -6.49 6.25 -2.80
N VAL A 222 -6.23 6.88 -3.95
CA VAL A 222 -6.30 8.33 -4.12
C VAL A 222 -7.33 8.65 -5.19
N LEU A 223 -8.39 9.36 -4.81
CA LEU A 223 -9.54 9.66 -5.64
C LEU A 223 -9.75 11.17 -5.74
N SER A 224 -10.35 11.63 -6.84
CA SER A 224 -10.65 13.05 -7.05
C SER A 224 -12.16 13.27 -7.16
N SER A 225 -12.65 14.29 -6.47
CA SER A 225 -14.09 14.60 -6.42
C SER A 225 -14.63 15.06 -7.76
N LEU A 226 -13.86 15.88 -8.47
CA LEU A 226 -14.18 16.38 -9.79
C LEU A 226 -13.36 15.63 -10.85
N ARG A 227 -13.94 15.45 -12.03
CA ARG A 227 -13.22 14.93 -13.19
C ARG A 227 -12.23 15.97 -13.72
N HIS A 228 -11.21 15.49 -14.43
CA HIS A 228 -10.40 16.36 -15.26
C HIS A 228 -11.22 16.88 -16.47
N PRO A 229 -11.03 18.12 -16.93
CA PRO A 229 -11.75 18.65 -18.10
C PRO A 229 -11.59 17.80 -19.37
N GLU A 230 -10.46 17.10 -19.51
CA GLU A 230 -10.16 16.20 -20.64
C GLU A 230 -10.87 14.84 -20.55
N HIS A 231 -11.50 14.50 -19.42
CA HIS A 231 -12.28 13.27 -19.32
C HIS A 231 -13.66 13.48 -19.95
N ASP A 232 -13.94 12.70 -20.99
CA ASP A 232 -15.25 12.64 -21.65
C ASP A 232 -16.22 11.77 -20.85
N VAL A 233 -16.68 12.31 -19.72
CA VAL A 233 -17.64 11.69 -18.80
C VAL A 233 -18.47 12.78 -18.15
N ALA A 234 -19.76 12.53 -17.93
CA ALA A 234 -20.62 13.47 -17.24
C ALA A 234 -20.26 13.57 -15.74
N ASP A 235 -20.45 14.75 -15.14
CA ASP A 235 -20.03 15.02 -13.75
C ASP A 235 -20.80 14.16 -12.74
N ASP A 236 -22.07 13.88 -12.99
CA ASP A 236 -22.92 13.00 -12.18
C ASP A 236 -22.44 11.55 -12.23
N VAL A 237 -22.12 11.05 -13.42
CA VAL A 237 -21.54 9.71 -13.62
C VAL A 237 -20.19 9.60 -12.91
N TRP A 238 -19.34 10.63 -13.03
CA TRP A 238 -18.07 10.68 -12.32
C TRP A 238 -18.26 10.61 -10.80
N PHE A 239 -19.13 11.47 -10.26
CA PHE A 239 -19.39 11.52 -8.83
C PHE A 239 -19.89 10.18 -8.28
N VAL A 240 -20.91 9.57 -8.93
CA VAL A 240 -21.45 8.26 -8.51
C VAL A 240 -20.41 7.15 -8.66
N THR A 241 -19.57 7.21 -9.70
CA THR A 241 -18.47 6.25 -9.88
C THR A 241 -17.44 6.38 -8.75
N THR A 242 -17.06 7.60 -8.38
CA THR A 242 -16.13 7.87 -7.27
C THR A 242 -16.72 7.43 -5.93
N LEU A 243 -18.03 7.65 -5.72
CA LEU A 243 -18.75 7.14 -4.54
C LEU A 243 -18.70 5.61 -4.47
N GLY A 244 -18.93 4.91 -5.59
CA GLY A 244 -18.80 3.46 -5.68
C GLY A 244 -17.37 2.96 -5.42
N ARG A 245 -16.35 3.70 -5.86
CA ARG A 245 -14.94 3.40 -5.57
C ARG A 245 -14.61 3.57 -4.10
N LEU A 246 -15.07 4.65 -3.46
CA LEU A 246 -14.94 4.85 -2.02
C LEU A 246 -15.54 3.66 -1.25
N TRP A 247 -16.77 3.27 -1.62
CA TRP A 247 -17.44 2.11 -1.03
C TRP A 247 -16.65 0.80 -1.24
N ALA A 248 -16.11 0.57 -2.44
CA ALA A 248 -15.28 -0.61 -2.74
C ALA A 248 -13.97 -0.64 -1.94
N LEU A 249 -13.44 0.52 -1.55
CA LEU A 249 -12.28 0.65 -0.67
C LEU A 249 -12.64 0.52 0.82
N GLY A 250 -13.91 0.27 1.15
CA GLY A 250 -14.39 0.08 2.52
C GLY A 250 -14.84 1.35 3.23
N VAL A 251 -14.96 2.49 2.53
CA VAL A 251 -15.51 3.72 3.09
C VAL A 251 -17.03 3.57 3.22
N PRO A 252 -17.62 3.82 4.41
CA PRO A 252 -19.07 3.80 4.56
C PRO A 252 -19.69 4.91 3.71
N VAL A 253 -20.79 4.58 3.03
CA VAL A 253 -21.55 5.49 2.16
C VAL A 253 -23.02 5.36 2.52
N ASP A 254 -23.71 6.50 2.67
CA ASP A 254 -25.15 6.55 2.69
C ASP A 254 -25.69 6.56 1.25
N TRP A 255 -26.38 5.49 0.89
CA TRP A 255 -27.01 5.33 -0.42
C TRP A 255 -28.43 5.89 -0.45
N ALA A 256 -29.01 6.34 0.67
CA ALA A 256 -30.35 6.92 0.69
C ALA A 256 -30.52 8.12 -0.29
N PRO A 257 -29.56 9.05 -0.41
CA PRO A 257 -29.69 10.20 -1.31
C PRO A 257 -29.88 9.83 -2.79
N ILE A 258 -29.37 8.66 -3.24
CA ILE A 258 -29.50 8.23 -4.65
C ILE A 258 -30.96 8.01 -5.07
N TRP A 259 -31.85 7.79 -4.09
CA TRP A 259 -33.27 7.52 -4.34
C TRP A 259 -34.14 8.76 -4.15
N GLY A 260 -33.65 9.80 -3.47
CA GLY A 260 -34.43 10.98 -3.10
C GLY A 260 -35.77 10.60 -2.44
N GLU A 261 -36.86 11.22 -2.90
CA GLU A 261 -38.23 10.92 -2.44
C GLU A 261 -38.92 9.81 -3.25
N ALA A 262 -38.22 9.17 -4.18
CA ALA A 262 -38.84 8.21 -5.09
C ALA A 262 -39.32 6.96 -4.33
N ARG A 263 -40.57 6.54 -4.61
CA ARG A 263 -41.10 5.28 -4.06
C ARG A 263 -40.33 4.08 -4.62
N ARG A 264 -39.67 3.33 -3.73
CA ARG A 264 -38.88 2.14 -4.09
C ARG A 264 -39.70 0.87 -3.86
N ASN A 265 -39.60 -0.06 -4.82
CA ASN A 265 -40.12 -1.41 -4.66
C ASN A 265 -38.95 -2.38 -4.44
N ARG A 266 -39.06 -3.25 -3.45
CA ARG A 266 -38.10 -4.35 -3.29
C ARG A 266 -38.35 -5.35 -4.41
N VAL A 267 -37.30 -5.66 -5.17
CA VAL A 267 -37.33 -6.65 -6.25
C VAL A 267 -36.48 -7.87 -5.87
N PRO A 268 -36.87 -9.09 -6.27
CA PRO A 268 -36.03 -10.26 -6.07
C PRO A 268 -34.79 -10.14 -6.96
N LEU A 269 -33.61 -10.20 -6.35
CA LEU A 269 -32.31 -10.28 -7.02
C LEU A 269 -31.69 -11.66 -6.75
N PRO A 270 -30.71 -12.10 -7.57
CA PRO A 270 -29.93 -13.29 -7.25
C PRO A 270 -29.42 -13.26 -5.81
N THR A 271 -29.61 -14.36 -5.09
CA THR A 271 -29.11 -14.50 -3.72
C THR A 271 -27.59 -14.61 -3.71
N TYR A 272 -26.98 -14.47 -2.53
CA TYR A 272 -25.53 -14.59 -2.36
C TYR A 272 -24.98 -15.87 -3.02
N PRO A 273 -24.05 -15.75 -3.99
CA PRO A 273 -23.46 -16.90 -4.64
C PRO A 273 -22.37 -17.48 -3.75
N PHE A 274 -22.76 -18.32 -2.78
CA PHE A 274 -21.80 -19.00 -1.91
C PHE A 274 -20.72 -19.70 -2.75
N GLN A 275 -19.45 -19.47 -2.41
CA GLN A 275 -18.33 -20.27 -2.91
C GLN A 275 -18.39 -21.64 -2.24
N ARG A 276 -19.17 -22.54 -2.83
CA ARG A 276 -19.47 -23.85 -2.26
C ARG A 276 -18.22 -24.73 -2.26
N GLN A 277 -17.93 -25.31 -1.11
CA GLN A 277 -16.99 -26.41 -0.96
C GLN A 277 -17.74 -27.58 -0.29
N SER A 278 -17.38 -28.81 -0.66
CA SER A 278 -17.94 -29.99 -0.01
C SER A 278 -17.27 -30.17 1.35
N TYR A 279 -18.03 -30.00 2.42
CA TYR A 279 -17.61 -30.36 3.77
C TYR A 279 -18.35 -31.63 4.18
N PHE A 280 -17.94 -32.74 3.56
CA PHE A 280 -18.49 -34.06 3.86
C PHE A 280 -17.43 -34.89 4.58
N ILE A 281 -17.81 -35.53 5.69
CA ILE A 281 -16.97 -36.55 6.33
C ILE A 281 -17.24 -37.83 5.57
N GLU A 282 -16.33 -38.22 4.69
CA GLU A 282 -16.44 -39.51 4.01
C GLU A 282 -16.47 -40.65 5.04
N PRO A 283 -17.35 -41.66 4.88
CA PRO A 283 -17.31 -42.85 5.72
C PRO A 283 -15.91 -43.42 5.65
N GLY A 284 -15.23 -43.52 6.78
CA GLY A 284 -13.90 -44.12 6.84
C GLY A 284 -13.95 -45.51 6.20
N THR A 285 -13.12 -45.75 5.19
CA THR A 285 -12.90 -47.10 4.69
C THR A 285 -12.36 -47.91 5.85
N ALA A 286 -13.15 -48.86 6.34
CA ALA A 286 -12.67 -49.84 7.28
C ALA A 286 -11.53 -50.59 6.59
N ALA A 287 -10.29 -50.20 6.90
CA ALA A 287 -9.14 -51.02 6.63
C ALA A 287 -9.37 -52.30 7.45
N ALA A 288 -9.89 -53.33 6.81
CA ALA A 288 -9.84 -54.68 7.32
C ALA A 288 -8.38 -55.11 7.26
N THR A 289 -7.56 -54.56 8.17
CA THR A 289 -6.36 -55.24 8.61
C THR A 289 -6.85 -56.60 9.10
N PRO A 290 -6.30 -57.73 8.63
CA PRO A 290 -6.56 -59.01 9.28
C PRO A 290 -6.22 -58.79 10.74
N ALA A 291 -7.22 -58.89 11.62
CA ALA A 291 -6.96 -58.92 13.04
C ALA A 291 -6.12 -60.18 13.28
N GLU A 292 -4.80 -60.02 13.38
CA GLU A 292 -4.05 -60.97 14.18
C GLU A 292 -4.70 -60.90 15.56
N ASP A 293 -5.22 -62.04 16.04
CA ASP A 293 -5.79 -62.25 17.37
C ASP A 293 -4.71 -62.02 18.46
N THR A 294 -4.20 -60.80 18.52
CA THR A 294 -3.36 -60.29 19.59
C THR A 294 -4.29 -59.62 20.57
N TRP A 295 -4.79 -60.42 21.50
CA TRP A 295 -5.47 -59.89 22.67
C TRP A 295 -4.52 -58.91 23.38
N PRO A 296 -4.97 -57.71 23.77
CA PRO A 296 -4.11 -56.80 24.51
C PRO A 296 -3.66 -57.47 25.81
N GLU A 297 -2.39 -57.84 25.89
CA GLU A 297 -1.81 -58.32 27.13
C GLU A 297 -1.73 -57.15 28.11
N ARG A 298 -2.09 -57.40 29.38
CA ARG A 298 -2.01 -56.39 30.43
C ARG A 298 -0.53 -56.05 30.63
N ILE A 299 -0.14 -54.84 30.25
CA ILE A 299 1.16 -54.27 30.57
C ILE A 299 1.26 -54.15 32.10
N GLU A 300 2.06 -54.99 32.75
CA GLU A 300 2.14 -55.03 34.22
C GLU A 300 2.86 -53.82 34.82
N ASP A 301 3.83 -53.27 34.09
CA ASP A 301 4.57 -52.08 34.50
C ASP A 301 3.83 -50.80 34.08
N VAL A 302 3.42 -50.01 35.08
CA VAL A 302 2.73 -48.72 34.88
C VAL A 302 3.60 -47.73 34.08
N GLY A 303 4.93 -47.89 34.10
CA GLY A 303 5.86 -47.08 33.32
C GLY A 303 5.68 -47.22 31.80
N ASP A 304 5.15 -48.35 31.33
CA ASP A 304 4.96 -48.67 29.92
C ASP A 304 3.52 -48.43 29.43
N TRP A 305 2.64 -47.91 30.30
CA TRP A 305 1.25 -47.61 29.94
C TRP A 305 1.12 -46.39 29.02
N GLY A 306 2.12 -45.52 29.02
CA GLY A 306 2.14 -44.29 28.25
C GLY A 306 3.29 -44.29 27.26
N TRP A 307 3.02 -43.88 26.04
CA TRP A 307 4.06 -43.47 25.11
C TRP A 307 4.10 -41.94 25.07
N LYS A 308 5.31 -41.40 25.03
CA LYS A 308 5.54 -39.99 24.69
C LYS A 308 6.31 -39.96 23.37
N PRO A 309 5.74 -39.41 22.29
CA PRO A 309 6.49 -39.24 21.06
C PRO A 309 7.69 -38.33 21.36
N HIS A 310 8.88 -38.79 20.99
CA HIS A 310 10.11 -38.02 21.09
C HIS A 310 10.84 -38.09 19.75
N TRP A 311 11.42 -36.96 19.35
CA TRP A 311 12.25 -36.91 18.17
C TRP A 311 13.61 -37.50 18.51
N ARG A 312 14.01 -38.57 17.81
CA ARG A 312 15.36 -39.13 17.89
C ARG A 312 16.16 -38.61 16.70
N PRO A 313 17.21 -37.79 16.92
CA PRO A 313 18.12 -37.41 15.86
C PRO A 313 18.69 -38.67 15.21
N ARG A 314 18.56 -38.78 13.89
CA ARG A 314 19.15 -39.82 13.06
C ARG A 314 19.84 -39.14 11.89
N ALA A 315 20.97 -39.69 11.46
CA ALA A 315 21.57 -39.26 10.21
C ALA A 315 20.56 -39.46 9.06
N ALA A 316 20.55 -38.53 8.10
CA ALA A 316 19.75 -38.68 6.90
C ALA A 316 20.17 -39.97 6.18
N ASP A 317 19.18 -40.70 5.68
CA ASP A 317 19.41 -41.94 4.92
C ASP A 317 19.83 -41.57 3.50
N CYS A 318 21.12 -41.29 3.31
CA CYS A 318 21.70 -40.88 2.03
C CYS A 318 22.28 -42.11 1.33
N GLU A 319 21.78 -42.43 0.14
CA GLU A 319 22.27 -43.56 -0.68
C GLU A 319 23.70 -43.33 -1.21
N VAL A 320 24.12 -42.07 -1.32
CA VAL A 320 25.42 -41.67 -1.87
C VAL A 320 25.98 -40.49 -1.05
N GLU A 321 27.30 -40.44 -0.86
CA GLU A 321 27.98 -39.32 -0.20
C GLU A 321 27.88 -38.04 -1.07
N ALA A 322 27.81 -36.88 -0.41
CA ALA A 322 27.51 -35.60 -1.08
C ALA A 322 28.56 -35.14 -2.11
N ASP A 323 29.78 -35.68 -2.02
CA ASP A 323 30.91 -35.45 -2.91
C ASP A 323 31.01 -36.49 -4.05
N ARG A 324 30.06 -37.43 -4.11
CA ARG A 324 29.97 -38.48 -5.14
C ARG A 324 28.61 -38.49 -5.84
N ILE A 325 27.93 -37.36 -5.87
CA ILE A 325 26.57 -37.25 -6.44
C ILE A 325 26.53 -37.61 -7.93
N GLU A 326 27.64 -37.48 -8.65
CA GLU A 326 27.82 -37.97 -10.02
C GLU A 326 27.71 -39.49 -10.17
N ASP A 327 27.90 -40.26 -9.10
CA ASP A 327 27.76 -41.72 -9.09
C ASP A 327 26.31 -42.16 -8.79
N ALA A 328 25.40 -41.21 -8.51
CA ALA A 328 24.00 -41.51 -8.24
C ALA A 328 23.22 -41.73 -9.53
N ASP A 329 22.19 -42.60 -9.47
CA ASP A 329 21.26 -42.77 -10.57
C ASP A 329 20.54 -41.45 -10.90
N ARG A 330 20.31 -41.22 -12.19
CA ARG A 330 19.61 -40.01 -12.64
C ARG A 330 18.17 -40.03 -12.15
N VAL A 331 17.80 -38.97 -11.44
CA VAL A 331 16.45 -38.75 -10.89
C VAL A 331 15.93 -37.36 -11.28
N ASP A 332 14.62 -37.27 -11.47
CA ASP A 332 13.86 -36.03 -11.67
C ASP A 332 13.57 -35.37 -10.31
N TRP A 333 14.08 -34.14 -10.12
CA TRP A 333 13.98 -33.38 -8.88
C TRP A 333 13.00 -32.22 -9.00
N LEU A 334 12.04 -32.17 -8.07
CA LEU A 334 11.20 -30.99 -7.88
C LEU A 334 11.71 -30.19 -6.68
N VAL A 335 12.17 -28.97 -6.92
CA VAL A 335 12.81 -28.12 -5.91
C VAL A 335 11.97 -26.89 -5.64
N PHE A 336 11.43 -26.77 -4.44
CA PHE A 336 10.79 -25.54 -3.96
C PHE A 336 11.90 -24.62 -3.43
N ALA A 337 12.31 -23.67 -4.27
CA ALA A 337 13.53 -22.87 -4.10
C ALA A 337 13.35 -21.74 -3.07
N ASP A 338 14.36 -21.55 -2.22
CA ASP A 338 14.41 -20.45 -1.27
C ASP A 338 14.91 -19.14 -1.89
N ASP A 339 14.79 -18.07 -1.11
CA ASP A 339 15.26 -16.74 -1.47
C ASP A 339 16.66 -16.42 -0.93
N THR A 340 17.30 -17.35 -0.20
CA THR A 340 18.65 -17.19 0.39
C THR A 340 19.77 -17.66 -0.53
N GLY A 341 19.42 -18.29 -1.67
CA GLY A 341 20.35 -18.88 -2.63
C GLY A 341 20.95 -20.21 -2.17
N LEU A 342 20.40 -20.86 -1.13
CA LEU A 342 20.82 -22.20 -0.72
C LEU A 342 20.40 -23.24 -1.77
N SER A 343 19.15 -23.20 -2.21
CA SER A 343 18.60 -24.06 -3.25
C SER A 343 19.34 -23.88 -4.56
N ASP A 344 19.75 -22.66 -4.93
CA ASP A 344 20.44 -22.40 -6.18
C ASP A 344 21.78 -23.16 -6.26
N ARG A 345 22.52 -23.22 -5.14
CA ARG A 345 23.76 -24.02 -5.05
C ARG A 345 23.49 -25.52 -5.18
N VAL A 346 22.38 -26.00 -4.62
CA VAL A 346 21.97 -27.41 -4.71
C VAL A 346 21.54 -27.76 -6.13
N VAL A 347 20.67 -26.95 -6.74
CA VAL A 347 20.18 -27.11 -8.12
C VAL A 347 21.35 -27.11 -9.12
N MET A 348 22.32 -26.20 -8.95
CA MET A 348 23.51 -26.16 -9.79
C MET A 348 24.30 -27.47 -9.73
N ARG A 349 24.52 -28.04 -8.54
CA ARG A 349 25.23 -29.31 -8.37
C ARG A 349 24.44 -30.50 -8.95
N LEU A 350 23.13 -30.54 -8.72
CA LEU A 350 22.26 -31.58 -9.28
C LEU A 350 22.28 -31.58 -10.81
N ARG A 351 22.15 -30.40 -11.42
CA ARG A 351 22.23 -30.26 -12.89
C ARG A 351 23.61 -30.65 -13.43
N ALA A 352 24.69 -30.29 -12.73
CA ALA A 352 26.06 -30.67 -13.12
C ALA A 352 26.28 -32.20 -13.09
N ALA A 353 25.63 -32.89 -12.15
CA ALA A 353 25.63 -34.35 -12.06
C ALA A 353 24.63 -35.03 -13.04
N GLY A 354 23.94 -34.27 -13.90
CA GLY A 354 23.06 -34.82 -14.94
C GLY A 354 21.61 -35.07 -14.51
N HIS A 355 21.22 -34.66 -13.30
CA HIS A 355 19.81 -34.72 -12.87
C HIS A 355 18.95 -33.72 -13.65
N ARG A 356 17.66 -34.06 -13.86
CA ARG A 356 16.66 -33.11 -14.36
C ARG A 356 16.06 -32.39 -13.16
N VAL A 357 16.03 -31.07 -13.18
CA VAL A 357 15.61 -30.28 -12.02
C VAL A 357 14.60 -29.21 -12.43
N VAL A 358 13.41 -29.30 -11.87
CA VAL A 358 12.35 -28.28 -11.99
C VAL A 358 12.32 -27.46 -10.70
N GLU A 359 12.40 -26.14 -10.85
CA GLU A 359 12.38 -25.18 -9.75
C GLU A 359 10.99 -24.56 -9.58
N VAL A 360 10.54 -24.43 -8.33
CA VAL A 360 9.27 -23.81 -7.94
C VAL A 360 9.55 -22.67 -6.97
N ARG A 361 9.16 -21.45 -7.34
CA ARG A 361 9.31 -20.25 -6.52
C ARG A 361 7.96 -19.74 -6.01
N VAL A 362 7.99 -19.00 -4.92
CA VAL A 362 6.79 -18.33 -4.41
C VAL A 362 6.43 -17.18 -5.35
N GLY A 363 5.17 -17.09 -5.76
CA GLY A 363 4.65 -15.98 -6.57
C GLY A 363 3.17 -15.70 -6.28
N PHE A 364 2.57 -14.76 -7.01
CA PHE A 364 1.17 -14.36 -6.81
C PHE A 364 0.15 -15.31 -7.47
N SER A 365 0.60 -16.16 -8.38
CA SER A 365 -0.23 -17.13 -9.10
C SER A 365 0.64 -18.17 -9.80
N PHE A 366 0.05 -19.31 -10.16
CA PHE A 366 0.66 -20.25 -11.09
C PHE A 366 1.14 -19.56 -12.39
N ALA A 367 2.45 -19.61 -12.66
CA ALA A 367 3.04 -19.18 -13.93
C ALA A 367 4.30 -19.98 -14.25
N ARG A 368 4.61 -20.11 -15.54
CA ARG A 368 5.90 -20.63 -16.00
C ARG A 368 6.87 -19.47 -16.14
N LEU A 369 7.97 -19.50 -15.40
CA LEU A 369 9.02 -18.48 -15.40
C LEU A 369 10.14 -18.79 -16.42
N GLY A 370 10.34 -20.07 -16.73
CA GLY A 370 11.31 -20.55 -17.72
C GLY A 370 11.04 -22.00 -18.09
N ASP A 371 11.96 -22.63 -18.82
CA ASP A 371 11.76 -24.00 -19.30
C ASP A 371 11.58 -25.00 -18.16
N ASP A 372 12.41 -24.90 -17.11
CA ASP A 372 12.34 -25.74 -15.91
C ASP A 372 12.05 -24.92 -14.64
N SER A 373 11.33 -23.80 -14.76
CA SER A 373 11.03 -22.92 -13.62
C SER A 373 9.58 -22.46 -13.61
N TYR A 374 8.94 -22.59 -12.46
CA TYR A 374 7.55 -22.25 -12.21
C TYR A 374 7.42 -21.38 -10.95
N SER A 375 6.37 -20.56 -10.90
CA SER A 375 5.92 -19.92 -9.67
C SER A 375 4.53 -20.41 -9.29
N ILE A 376 4.28 -20.55 -7.98
CA ILE A 376 2.95 -20.86 -7.44
C ILE A 376 2.64 -19.98 -6.24
N SER A 377 1.34 -19.84 -5.96
CA SER A 377 0.81 -19.06 -4.85
C SER A 377 0.39 -19.98 -3.69
N PRO A 378 1.20 -20.11 -2.61
CA PRO A 378 0.84 -20.94 -1.46
C PRO A 378 -0.45 -20.46 -0.77
N GLU A 379 -0.77 -19.16 -0.83
CA GLU A 379 -1.95 -18.58 -0.22
C GLU A 379 -3.27 -18.92 -0.93
N ARG A 380 -3.20 -19.34 -2.20
CA ARG A 380 -4.37 -19.80 -2.96
C ARG A 380 -4.73 -21.25 -2.66
N GLY A 381 -4.02 -21.87 -1.72
CA GLY A 381 -4.24 -23.24 -1.29
C GLY A 381 -3.81 -24.24 -2.35
N ARG A 382 -4.56 -25.34 -2.45
CA ARG A 382 -4.18 -26.52 -3.23
C ARG A 382 -4.14 -26.31 -4.75
N VAL A 383 -4.93 -25.38 -5.28
CA VAL A 383 -5.21 -25.24 -6.74
C VAL A 383 -3.94 -25.13 -7.58
N ASP A 384 -2.95 -24.36 -7.14
CA ASP A 384 -1.72 -24.15 -7.92
C ASP A 384 -0.79 -25.38 -7.88
N TYR A 385 -0.87 -26.20 -6.83
CA TYR A 385 -0.12 -27.47 -6.72
C TYR A 385 -0.70 -28.52 -7.66
N ASP A 386 -2.03 -28.65 -7.73
CA ASP A 386 -2.69 -29.56 -8.68
C ASP A 386 -2.33 -29.17 -10.12
N ARG A 387 -2.33 -27.87 -10.42
CA ARG A 387 -1.97 -27.35 -11.73
C ARG A 387 -0.50 -27.59 -12.08
N LEU A 388 0.40 -27.40 -11.12
CA LEU A 388 1.82 -27.70 -11.28
C LEU A 388 2.02 -29.18 -11.64
N LEU A 389 1.48 -30.11 -10.85
CA LEU A 389 1.65 -31.54 -11.12
C LEU A 389 1.01 -31.97 -12.43
N GLN A 390 -0.14 -31.39 -12.81
CA GLN A 390 -0.77 -31.64 -14.10
C GLN A 390 0.12 -31.22 -15.27
N VAL A 391 0.71 -30.03 -15.22
CA VAL A 391 1.61 -29.53 -16.28
C VAL A 391 2.87 -30.38 -16.34
N LEU A 392 3.48 -30.70 -15.20
CA LEU A 392 4.67 -31.53 -15.15
C LEU A 392 4.41 -32.94 -15.69
N GLY A 393 3.28 -33.56 -15.33
CA GLY A 393 2.87 -34.86 -15.88
C GLY A 393 2.68 -34.82 -17.39
N ALA A 394 2.07 -33.75 -17.93
CA ALA A 394 1.91 -33.56 -19.37
C ALA A 394 3.25 -33.38 -20.12
N GLU A 395 4.26 -32.84 -19.45
CA GLU A 395 5.64 -32.70 -19.95
C GLU A 395 6.51 -33.93 -19.69
N GLY A 396 5.91 -35.05 -19.25
CA GLY A 396 6.61 -36.29 -18.94
C GLY A 396 7.61 -36.13 -17.81
N PHE A 397 7.37 -35.22 -16.86
CA PHE A 397 8.15 -35.05 -15.65
C PHE A 397 7.41 -35.69 -14.47
N THR A 398 8.06 -36.65 -13.80
CA THR A 398 7.52 -37.32 -12.62
C THR A 398 8.57 -37.22 -11.52
N PRO A 399 8.34 -36.45 -10.44
CA PRO A 399 9.37 -36.23 -9.43
C PRO A 399 9.69 -37.53 -8.70
N GLY A 400 10.94 -38.00 -8.79
CA GLY A 400 11.43 -39.09 -7.96
C GLY A 400 11.93 -38.60 -6.60
N ARG A 401 12.39 -37.34 -6.54
CA ARG A 401 12.83 -36.67 -5.31
C ARG A 401 12.28 -35.25 -5.25
N ILE A 402 11.89 -34.83 -4.04
CA ILE A 402 11.38 -33.49 -3.78
C ILE A 402 12.23 -32.84 -2.68
N ALA A 403 12.70 -31.63 -2.94
CA ALA A 403 13.42 -30.83 -1.95
C ALA A 403 12.67 -29.52 -1.71
N HIS A 404 12.35 -29.24 -0.45
CA HIS A 404 11.53 -28.11 -0.05
C HIS A 404 12.31 -27.14 0.83
N PHE A 405 12.66 -25.97 0.28
CA PHE A 405 13.53 -24.98 0.92
C PHE A 405 12.82 -23.71 1.37
N TRP A 406 11.50 -23.53 1.19
CA TRP A 406 10.87 -22.22 1.51
C TRP A 406 10.96 -21.80 2.99
N LEU A 407 11.21 -22.76 3.89
CA LEU A 407 11.48 -22.51 5.30
C LEU A 407 12.96 -22.31 5.64
N ALA A 408 13.86 -22.33 4.65
CA ALA A 408 15.23 -21.89 4.78
C ALA A 408 15.27 -20.37 4.60
N THR A 409 15.31 -19.64 5.70
CA THR A 409 15.23 -18.16 5.70
C THR A 409 16.36 -17.52 6.49
N ASP A 410 16.91 -16.42 5.99
CA ASP A 410 17.86 -15.57 6.70
C ASP A 410 17.22 -14.27 7.23
N GLN A 411 16.03 -13.93 6.75
CA GLN A 411 15.28 -12.73 7.12
C GLN A 411 13.79 -13.03 7.40
N ARG A 412 13.17 -12.18 8.22
CA ARG A 412 11.73 -12.23 8.50
C ARG A 412 10.95 -11.43 7.47
N THR A 413 10.84 -11.98 6.26
CA THR A 413 10.01 -11.41 5.20
C THR A 413 8.59 -11.97 5.30
N PHE A 414 7.58 -11.17 4.95
CA PHE A 414 6.18 -11.60 4.79
C PHE A 414 5.43 -10.49 4.05
N ARG A 415 4.30 -10.82 3.43
CA ARG A 415 3.46 -9.86 2.71
C ARG A 415 2.79 -8.86 3.67
N LEU A 416 2.51 -7.64 3.20
CA LEU A 416 1.72 -6.67 3.95
C LEU A 416 0.37 -7.27 4.39
N GLY A 417 0.01 -7.09 5.65
CA GLY A 417 -1.21 -7.66 6.24
C GLY A 417 -1.10 -9.13 6.69
N SER A 418 0.05 -9.77 6.51
CA SER A 418 0.35 -11.09 7.07
C SER A 418 1.34 -10.98 8.24
N SER A 419 1.79 -12.13 8.76
CA SER A 419 2.85 -12.22 9.77
C SER A 419 3.87 -13.27 9.36
N PHE A 420 5.07 -13.20 9.95
CA PHE A 420 6.09 -14.24 9.73
C PHE A 420 5.59 -15.63 10.13
N PHE A 421 4.75 -15.72 11.17
CA PHE A 421 4.07 -16.96 11.55
C PHE A 421 3.17 -17.49 10.42
N MET A 422 2.33 -16.62 9.86
CA MET A 422 1.43 -17.01 8.77
C MET A 422 2.21 -17.40 7.51
N ARG A 423 3.28 -16.69 7.16
CA ARG A 423 4.19 -17.11 6.07
C ARG A 423 4.72 -18.52 6.32
N ASN A 424 5.22 -18.82 7.51
CA ASN A 424 5.76 -20.14 7.82
C ASN A 424 4.69 -21.23 7.82
N LEU A 425 3.44 -20.88 8.15
CA LEU A 425 2.30 -21.79 8.02
C LEU A 425 1.99 -22.06 6.53
N GLU A 426 1.87 -21.01 5.72
CA GLU A 426 1.57 -21.04 4.28
C GLU A 426 2.66 -21.78 3.49
N GLN A 427 3.92 -21.35 3.65
CA GLN A 427 5.07 -21.90 2.92
C GLN A 427 5.66 -23.16 3.56
N GLY A 428 5.26 -23.51 4.77
CA GLY A 428 5.69 -24.72 5.46
C GLY A 428 4.61 -25.78 5.46
N PHE A 429 3.92 -25.90 6.60
CA PHE A 429 2.93 -26.96 6.84
C PHE A 429 1.86 -27.03 5.75
N GLN A 430 1.25 -25.90 5.37
CA GLN A 430 0.19 -25.89 4.36
C GLN A 430 0.71 -26.26 2.98
N SER A 431 1.86 -25.71 2.56
CA SER A 431 2.50 -26.10 1.31
C SER A 431 2.77 -27.60 1.24
N LEU A 432 3.30 -28.20 2.30
CA LEU A 432 3.60 -29.63 2.33
C LEU A 432 2.31 -30.47 2.32
N LEU A 433 1.28 -30.03 3.04
CA LEU A 433 -0.03 -30.66 3.04
C LEU A 433 -0.67 -30.65 1.65
N PHE A 434 -0.70 -29.49 0.99
CA PHE A 434 -1.30 -29.35 -0.34
C PHE A 434 -0.51 -30.12 -1.40
N LEU A 435 0.82 -30.11 -1.30
CA LEU A 435 1.68 -30.91 -2.17
C LEU A 435 1.38 -32.41 -1.99
N ALA A 436 1.35 -32.92 -0.76
CA ALA A 436 1.05 -34.33 -0.50
C ALA A 436 -0.36 -34.73 -1.00
N GLN A 437 -1.36 -33.88 -0.82
CA GLN A 437 -2.72 -34.09 -1.35
C GLN A 437 -2.73 -34.13 -2.88
N ALA A 438 -2.07 -33.17 -3.52
CA ALA A 438 -1.97 -33.11 -4.98
C ALA A 438 -1.24 -34.33 -5.56
N MET A 439 -0.17 -34.79 -4.89
CA MET A 439 0.58 -35.99 -5.28
C MET A 439 -0.26 -37.26 -5.13
N GLY A 440 -1.03 -37.37 -4.05
CA GLY A 440 -1.91 -38.51 -3.81
C GLY A 440 -3.04 -38.62 -4.84
N GLU A 441 -3.56 -37.50 -5.34
CA GLU A 441 -4.57 -37.49 -6.41
C GLU A 441 -3.97 -37.71 -7.81
N ALA A 442 -2.72 -37.29 -8.02
CA ALA A 442 -1.99 -37.49 -9.27
C ALA A 442 -1.47 -38.93 -9.48
N ASP A 443 -1.70 -39.84 -8.53
CA ASP A 443 -1.25 -41.25 -8.54
C ASP A 443 0.24 -41.42 -8.90
N LEU A 444 1.09 -40.54 -8.33
CA LEU A 444 2.52 -40.58 -8.58
C LEU A 444 3.13 -41.89 -8.04
N PRO A 445 4.07 -42.51 -8.78
CA PRO A 445 4.71 -43.75 -8.36
C PRO A 445 5.47 -43.57 -7.04
N GLY A 446 5.21 -44.43 -6.05
CA GLY A 446 5.89 -44.43 -4.75
C GLY A 446 7.12 -45.35 -4.70
N PRO A 447 8.00 -45.19 -3.69
CA PRO A 447 7.94 -44.22 -2.59
C PRO A 447 8.54 -42.85 -2.96
N LEU A 448 7.82 -41.78 -2.64
CA LEU A 448 8.26 -40.40 -2.92
C LEU A 448 9.14 -39.88 -1.78
N HIS A 449 10.36 -39.49 -2.10
CA HIS A 449 11.31 -38.99 -1.11
C HIS A 449 11.26 -37.46 -1.02
N LEU A 450 10.73 -36.95 0.10
CA LEU A 450 10.60 -35.52 0.39
C LEU A 450 11.61 -35.10 1.47
N THR A 451 12.45 -34.12 1.15
CA THR A 451 13.38 -33.49 2.09
C THR A 451 12.94 -32.05 2.36
N CYS A 452 12.65 -31.72 3.61
CA CYS A 452 12.31 -30.36 4.03
C CYS A 452 13.52 -29.72 4.72
N VAL A 453 13.97 -28.57 4.22
CA VAL A 453 15.11 -27.82 4.75
C VAL A 453 14.58 -26.57 5.43
N THR A 454 14.97 -26.40 6.69
CA THR A 454 14.51 -25.29 7.54
C THR A 454 15.70 -24.67 8.28
N THR A 455 15.61 -23.39 8.63
CA THR A 455 16.67 -22.67 9.37
C THR A 455 16.55 -22.74 10.90
N GLY A 456 15.67 -23.59 11.43
CA GLY A 456 15.48 -23.82 12.87
C GLY A 456 14.19 -23.26 13.43
#